data_AF-A0A376RQI1-F1
#
_entry.id   AF-A0A376RQI1-F1
#
_cell.length_a   1.000
_cell.length_b   1.000
_cell.length_c   1.000
_cell.angle_alpha   90.00
_cell.angle_beta   90.00
_cell.angle_gamma   90.00
#
_symmetry.space_group_name_H-M   'P 1'
#
loop_
_entity.id
_entity.type
_entity.pdbx_description
1 polymer ?
#
loop_
_entity_poly.entity_id
_entity_poly.type
_entity_poly.pdbx_seq_one_letter_code
_entity_poly.pdbx_strand_id
1 'polypeptide(L)'
;MQLRLDQNSSDPIFATRQMAKTLPAPLNRWVGRLTDQAWHVVMVEAVHYMEVDWRDSVVKPFNEQLANNYPFNPRSAQDASLDAFERFFKPDGILDTFYQQNLKLFIDNDLSLEDGDNNVIIREDIIAQLETAQKIRDIFFSNRTVWEHPLPWKRYRFQAINAAVY
;
A
#
# COMPACT_ATOMS: atom_id res chain seq x y z
N MET A 1 -4.89 -12.61 11.78
CA MET A 1 -3.68 -13.29 11.26
C MET A 1 -2.50 -12.33 11.31
N GLN A 2 -2.08 -11.94 12.52
CA GLN A 2 -1.13 -10.82 12.72
C GLN A 2 0.22 -11.30 13.27
N LEU A 3 0.51 -12.59 13.08
CA LEU A 3 1.53 -13.33 13.83
C LEU A 3 2.61 -13.99 12.95
N ARG A 4 2.76 -13.57 11.69
CA ARG A 4 3.71 -14.23 10.77
C ARG A 4 4.88 -13.38 10.28
N LEU A 5 4.90 -12.07 10.52
CA LEU A 5 5.91 -11.19 9.92
C LEU A 5 6.88 -10.57 10.93
N ASP A 6 6.54 -10.56 12.23
CA ASP A 6 7.40 -9.98 13.29
C ASP A 6 8.48 -10.94 13.85
N GLN A 7 8.50 -12.21 13.43
CA GLN A 7 9.51 -13.19 13.87
C GLN A 7 10.49 -13.53 12.74
N ASN A 8 11.17 -12.52 12.22
CA ASN A 8 12.23 -12.68 11.21
C ASN A 8 13.35 -13.66 11.65
N SER A 9 13.48 -13.94 12.95
CA SER A 9 14.43 -14.93 13.50
C SER A 9 13.88 -16.38 13.61
N SER A 10 12.61 -16.63 13.30
CA SER A 10 11.96 -17.95 13.45
C SER A 10 11.28 -18.46 12.16
N ASP A 11 11.53 -17.83 11.01
CA ASP A 11 11.00 -18.31 9.73
C ASP A 11 11.69 -19.65 9.35
N PRO A 12 10.94 -20.77 9.25
CA PRO A 12 11.52 -22.06 8.87
C PRO A 12 12.15 -22.04 7.47
N ILE A 13 11.69 -21.19 6.55
CA ILE A 13 12.29 -21.03 5.21
C ILE A 13 13.66 -20.37 5.35
N PHE A 14 13.77 -19.29 6.12
CA PHE A 14 15.03 -18.63 6.42
C PHE A 14 16.02 -19.55 7.15
N ALA A 15 15.55 -20.27 8.19
CA ALA A 15 16.37 -21.21 8.93
C ALA A 15 16.88 -22.35 8.02
N THR A 16 16.02 -22.90 7.17
CA THR A 16 16.41 -23.94 6.20
C THR A 16 17.38 -23.41 5.16
N ARG A 17 17.23 -22.17 4.69
CA ARG A 17 18.17 -21.52 3.77
C ARG A 17 19.53 -21.34 4.42
N GLN A 18 19.58 -20.99 5.70
CA GLN A 18 20.84 -20.87 6.44
C GLN A 18 21.51 -22.24 6.65
N MET A 19 20.74 -23.28 6.92
CA MET A 19 21.24 -24.66 6.97
C MET A 19 21.76 -25.13 5.61
N ALA A 20 21.11 -24.77 4.50
CA ALA A 20 21.56 -25.15 3.15
C ALA A 20 22.99 -24.70 2.87
N LYS A 21 23.41 -23.55 3.42
CA LYS A 21 24.77 -23.00 3.26
C LYS A 21 25.86 -23.86 3.91
N THR A 22 25.52 -24.70 4.89
CA THR A 22 26.49 -25.55 5.59
C THR A 22 26.62 -26.95 4.98
N LEU A 23 25.74 -27.31 4.04
CA LEU A 23 25.76 -28.63 3.39
C LEU A 23 26.85 -28.72 2.31
N PRO A 24 27.44 -29.90 2.09
CA PRO A 24 28.34 -30.12 0.96
C PRO A 24 27.58 -30.10 -0.38
N ALA A 25 28.30 -29.84 -1.47
CA ALA A 25 27.74 -29.99 -2.81
C ALA A 25 27.43 -31.48 -3.10
N PRO A 26 26.35 -31.81 -3.83
CA PRO A 26 25.37 -30.90 -4.46
C PRO A 26 24.17 -30.54 -3.56
N LEU A 27 24.11 -31.06 -2.32
CA LEU A 27 22.95 -30.92 -1.43
C LEU A 27 22.63 -29.46 -1.11
N ASN A 28 23.66 -28.63 -0.91
CA ASN A 28 23.47 -27.19 -0.72
C ASN A 28 22.61 -26.53 -1.81
N ARG A 29 22.83 -26.88 -3.08
CA ARG A 29 22.09 -26.35 -4.23
C ARG A 29 20.67 -26.86 -4.28
N TRP A 30 20.45 -28.14 -3.94
CA TRP A 30 19.10 -28.70 -3.95
C TRP A 30 18.23 -28.11 -2.85
N VAL A 31 18.76 -28.04 -1.62
CA VAL A 31 18.06 -27.42 -0.49
C VAL A 31 17.88 -25.92 -0.73
N GLY A 32 18.89 -25.23 -1.28
CA GLY A 32 18.77 -23.83 -1.68
C GLY A 32 17.60 -23.60 -2.64
N ARG A 33 17.54 -24.33 -3.76
CA ARG A 33 16.41 -24.21 -4.71
C ARG A 33 15.05 -24.50 -4.09
N LEU A 34 14.97 -25.51 -3.22
CA LEU A 34 13.72 -25.81 -2.52
C LEU A 34 13.29 -24.65 -1.61
N THR A 35 14.23 -24.04 -0.89
CA THR A 35 13.93 -22.87 -0.05
C THR A 35 13.53 -21.66 -0.87
N ASP A 36 14.12 -21.46 -2.05
CA ASP A 36 13.75 -20.37 -2.96
C ASP A 36 12.33 -20.56 -3.51
N GLN A 37 11.97 -21.79 -3.89
CA GLN A 37 10.61 -22.13 -4.32
C GLN A 37 9.59 -21.97 -3.19
N ALA A 38 9.91 -22.42 -1.98
CA ALA A 38 9.06 -22.24 -0.81
C ALA A 38 8.84 -20.76 -0.49
N TRP A 39 9.91 -19.96 -0.56
CA TRP A 39 9.85 -18.51 -0.38
C TRP A 39 8.93 -17.84 -1.41
N HIS A 40 9.07 -18.23 -2.69
CA HIS A 40 8.23 -17.71 -3.77
C HIS A 40 6.73 -17.94 -3.51
N VAL A 41 6.35 -19.16 -3.12
CA VAL A 41 4.93 -19.49 -2.82
C VAL A 41 4.39 -18.65 -1.67
N VAL A 42 5.18 -18.48 -0.59
CA VAL A 42 4.79 -17.63 0.55
C VAL A 42 4.62 -16.18 0.12
N MET A 43 5.51 -15.68 -0.74
CA MET A 43 5.44 -14.30 -1.22
C MET A 43 4.21 -14.05 -2.08
N VAL A 44 3.90 -14.97 -3.01
CA VAL A 44 2.70 -14.88 -3.86
C VAL A 44 1.43 -14.83 -3.00
N GLU A 45 1.34 -15.68 -1.98
CA GLU A 45 0.19 -15.70 -1.08
C GLU A 45 0.10 -14.42 -0.22
N ALA A 46 1.25 -13.91 0.26
CA ALA A 46 1.30 -12.67 1.03
C ALA A 46 0.81 -11.47 0.20
N VAL A 47 1.22 -11.38 -1.07
CA VAL A 47 0.73 -10.34 -1.99
C VAL A 47 -0.77 -10.52 -2.26
N HIS A 48 -1.24 -11.75 -2.51
CA HIS A 48 -2.66 -11.98 -2.71
C HIS A 48 -3.51 -11.53 -1.51
N TYR A 49 -3.06 -11.87 -0.29
CA TYR A 49 -3.72 -11.43 0.94
C TYR A 49 -3.73 -9.90 1.06
N MET A 50 -2.59 -9.24 0.76
CA MET A 50 -2.49 -7.78 0.75
C MET A 50 -3.46 -7.15 -0.25
N GLU A 51 -3.63 -7.71 -1.44
CA GLU A 51 -4.58 -7.21 -2.45
C GLU A 51 -6.04 -7.33 -2.00
N VAL A 52 -6.37 -8.45 -1.36
CA VAL A 52 -7.70 -8.65 -0.76
C VAL A 52 -7.95 -7.62 0.33
N ASP A 53 -6.96 -7.41 1.22
CA ASP A 53 -7.07 -6.39 2.27
C ASP A 53 -7.12 -4.96 1.69
N TRP A 54 -6.37 -4.66 0.62
CA TRP A 54 -6.45 -3.36 -0.07
C TRP A 54 -7.87 -3.09 -0.56
N ARG A 55 -8.49 -4.07 -1.22
CA ARG A 55 -9.86 -3.96 -1.72
C ARG A 55 -10.84 -3.67 -0.57
N ASP A 56 -10.72 -4.41 0.52
CA ASP A 56 -11.72 -4.38 1.59
C ASP A 56 -11.52 -3.21 2.56
N SER A 57 -10.26 -2.86 2.84
CA SER A 57 -9.88 -1.85 3.83
C SER A 57 -9.67 -0.46 3.22
N VAL A 58 -9.37 -0.35 1.92
CA VAL A 58 -9.12 0.94 1.26
C VAL A 58 -10.13 1.24 0.16
N VAL A 59 -10.23 0.37 -0.85
CA VAL A 59 -11.07 0.63 -2.03
C VAL A 59 -12.55 0.71 -1.65
N LYS A 60 -13.03 -0.22 -0.83
CA LYS A 60 -14.44 -0.25 -0.42
C LYS A 60 -14.85 1.00 0.39
N PRO A 61 -14.15 1.41 1.47
CA PRO A 61 -14.48 2.64 2.18
C PRO A 61 -14.42 3.89 1.29
N PHE A 62 -13.45 3.97 0.38
CA PHE A 62 -13.37 5.06 -0.58
C PHE A 62 -14.61 5.12 -1.47
N ASN A 63 -15.00 3.98 -2.05
CA ASN A 63 -16.16 3.89 -2.95
C ASN A 63 -17.47 4.23 -2.25
N GLU A 64 -17.64 3.75 -1.02
CA GLU A 64 -18.86 3.97 -0.24
C GLU A 64 -19.01 5.43 0.22
N GLN A 65 -17.90 6.10 0.55
CA GLN A 65 -17.97 7.40 1.24
C GLN A 65 -17.57 8.59 0.36
N LEU A 66 -16.71 8.38 -0.64
CA LEU A 66 -16.05 9.46 -1.39
C LEU A 66 -16.30 9.40 -2.89
N ALA A 67 -16.24 8.22 -3.52
CA ALA A 67 -16.18 8.11 -4.98
C ALA A 67 -17.38 8.72 -5.73
N ASN A 68 -18.58 8.69 -5.15
CA ASN A 68 -19.79 9.20 -5.81
C ASN A 68 -19.98 10.72 -5.68
N ASN A 69 -19.13 11.39 -4.91
CA ASN A 69 -19.28 12.79 -4.55
C ASN A 69 -18.19 13.65 -5.19
N TYR A 70 -18.49 14.92 -5.44
CA TYR A 70 -17.50 15.89 -5.87
C TYR A 70 -16.43 16.04 -4.77
N PRO A 71 -15.13 16.02 -5.08
CA PRO A 71 -14.51 16.17 -6.41
C PRO A 71 -14.19 14.84 -7.11
N PHE A 72 -14.34 13.69 -6.44
CA PHE A 72 -13.97 12.38 -7.00
C PHE A 72 -14.91 11.94 -8.13
N ASN A 73 -16.16 12.42 -8.10
CA ASN A 73 -17.05 12.43 -9.24
C ASN A 73 -17.36 13.87 -9.66
N PRO A 74 -16.72 14.39 -10.73
CA PRO A 74 -16.93 15.76 -11.22
C PRO A 74 -18.36 16.07 -11.65
N ARG A 75 -19.18 15.04 -11.93
CA ARG A 75 -20.59 15.19 -12.32
C ARG A 75 -21.53 15.20 -11.11
N SER A 76 -21.03 14.92 -9.91
CA SER A 76 -21.86 14.90 -8.71
C SER A 76 -22.23 16.31 -8.27
N ALA A 77 -23.51 16.52 -7.98
CA ALA A 77 -24.00 17.76 -7.40
C ALA A 77 -23.76 17.83 -5.87
N GLN A 78 -23.34 16.71 -5.26
CA GLN A 78 -23.08 16.61 -3.83
C GLN A 78 -21.57 16.63 -3.57
N ASP A 79 -21.14 17.46 -2.61
CA ASP A 79 -19.77 17.48 -2.13
C ASP A 79 -19.49 16.26 -1.24
N ALA A 80 -18.27 15.71 -1.34
CA ALA A 80 -17.77 14.72 -0.41
C ALA A 80 -17.73 15.31 1.01
N SER A 81 -18.11 14.50 2.00
CA SER A 81 -18.02 14.91 3.40
C SER A 81 -16.55 15.19 3.75
N LEU A 82 -16.29 16.37 4.34
CA LEU A 82 -14.95 16.71 4.81
C LEU A 82 -14.48 15.70 5.87
N ASP A 83 -15.37 15.26 6.75
CA ASP A 83 -15.05 14.27 7.79
C ASP A 83 -14.68 12.91 7.18
N ALA A 84 -15.39 12.45 6.15
CA ALA A 84 -15.05 11.22 5.45
C ALA A 84 -13.70 11.35 4.72
N PHE A 85 -13.47 12.49 4.08
CA PHE A 85 -12.21 12.80 3.40
C PHE A 85 -11.04 12.80 4.39
N GLU A 86 -11.19 13.50 5.52
CA GLU A 86 -10.16 13.57 6.55
C GLU A 86 -9.89 12.19 7.15
N ARG A 87 -10.91 11.40 7.52
CA ARG A 87 -10.72 10.03 8.03
C ARG A 87 -9.95 9.14 7.06
N PHE A 88 -10.16 9.33 5.75
CA PHE A 88 -9.50 8.52 4.74
C PHE A 88 -8.04 8.93 4.53
N PHE A 89 -7.77 10.23 4.34
CA PHE A 89 -6.47 10.74 3.86
C PHE A 89 -5.55 11.32 4.94
N LYS A 90 -6.03 11.63 6.15
CA LYS A 90 -5.18 12.21 7.20
C LYS A 90 -4.03 11.26 7.58
N PRO A 91 -2.94 11.78 8.19
CA PRO A 91 -1.99 10.94 8.91
C PRO A 91 -2.69 10.05 9.94
N ASP A 92 -2.30 8.78 10.02
CA ASP A 92 -2.98 7.75 10.81
C ASP A 92 -4.45 7.48 10.39
N GLY A 93 -4.82 7.90 9.18
CA GLY A 93 -6.11 7.60 8.54
C GLY A 93 -6.13 6.20 7.91
N ILE A 94 -7.23 5.87 7.23
CA ILE A 94 -7.44 4.55 6.61
C ILE A 94 -6.29 4.18 5.67
N LEU A 95 -5.96 5.07 4.73
CA LEU A 95 -4.95 4.83 3.73
C LEU A 95 -3.54 4.72 4.33
N ASP A 96 -3.21 5.62 5.26
CA ASP A 96 -1.89 5.66 5.90
C ASP A 96 -1.66 4.40 6.74
N THR A 97 -2.69 3.99 7.49
CA THR A 97 -2.65 2.76 8.29
C THR A 97 -2.39 1.54 7.42
N PHE A 98 -3.10 1.42 6.29
CA PHE A 98 -2.88 0.32 5.35
C PHE A 98 -1.45 0.33 4.79
N TYR A 99 -0.94 1.51 4.40
CA TYR A 99 0.42 1.64 3.89
C TYR A 99 1.47 1.16 4.92
N GLN A 100 1.39 1.66 6.16
CA GLN A 100 2.35 1.31 7.21
C GLN A 100 2.30 -0.17 7.59
N GLN A 101 1.11 -0.76 7.62
CA GLN A 101 0.92 -2.13 8.09
C GLN A 101 1.17 -3.20 7.03
N ASN A 102 0.83 -2.91 5.77
CA ASN A 102 0.86 -3.91 4.71
C ASN A 102 1.92 -3.60 3.66
N LEU A 103 1.87 -2.41 3.03
CA LEU A 103 2.69 -2.09 1.85
C LEU A 103 4.15 -1.80 2.19
N LYS A 104 4.40 -1.15 3.33
CA LYS A 104 5.74 -0.75 3.75
C LYS A 104 6.71 -1.93 3.81
N LEU A 105 6.23 -3.10 4.24
CA LEU A 105 7.05 -4.31 4.29
C LEU A 105 7.55 -4.70 2.89
N PHE A 106 6.71 -4.62 1.86
CA PHE A 106 7.09 -5.02 0.51
C PHE A 106 7.99 -3.97 -0.17
N ILE A 107 7.70 -2.69 0.05
CA ILE A 107 8.45 -1.57 -0.56
C ILE A 107 9.84 -1.45 0.07
N ASP A 108 9.96 -1.49 1.40
CA ASP A 108 11.22 -1.23 2.09
C ASP A 108 12.22 -2.40 2.02
N ASN A 109 11.70 -3.63 1.98
CA ASN A 109 12.55 -4.83 2.00
C ASN A 109 12.89 -5.34 0.60
N ASP A 110 12.57 -4.57 -0.44
CA ASP A 110 12.73 -4.94 -1.86
C ASP A 110 12.29 -6.40 -2.08
N LEU A 111 11.14 -6.76 -1.52
CA LEU A 111 10.62 -8.14 -1.55
C LEU A 111 10.05 -8.50 -2.92
N SER A 112 10.45 -7.75 -3.94
CA SER A 112 10.17 -7.98 -5.33
C SER A 112 10.75 -9.35 -5.73
N LEU A 113 9.96 -10.17 -6.41
CA LEU A 113 10.40 -11.50 -6.82
C LEU A 113 11.30 -11.30 -8.04
N GLU A 114 12.61 -11.38 -7.83
CA GLU A 114 13.57 -11.43 -8.93
C GLU A 114 13.34 -12.71 -9.76
N ASP A 115 12.68 -12.57 -10.91
CA ASP A 115 12.67 -13.58 -11.97
C ASP A 115 12.80 -12.89 -13.34
N GLY A 116 14.04 -12.62 -13.76
CA GLY A 116 14.32 -11.93 -15.03
C GLY A 116 13.81 -10.48 -15.08
N ASP A 117 13.93 -9.87 -16.27
CA ASP A 117 13.84 -8.41 -16.54
C ASP A 117 12.59 -7.64 -16.02
N ASN A 118 11.61 -8.30 -15.41
CA ASN A 118 10.40 -7.66 -14.88
C ASN A 118 10.19 -7.98 -13.40
N ASN A 119 10.65 -7.06 -12.57
CA ASN A 119 10.60 -7.16 -11.12
C ASN A 119 9.44 -6.35 -10.53
N VAL A 120 8.20 -6.89 -10.52
CA VAL A 120 7.10 -6.32 -9.71
C VAL A 120 6.07 -7.39 -9.35
N ILE A 121 5.88 -7.69 -8.06
CA ILE A 121 4.82 -8.59 -7.58
C ILE A 121 3.52 -7.81 -7.29
N ILE A 122 3.66 -6.56 -6.85
CA ILE A 122 2.52 -5.70 -6.54
C ILE A 122 1.92 -5.20 -7.86
N ARG A 123 0.59 -5.27 -7.99
CA ARG A 123 -0.06 -4.75 -9.19
C ARG A 123 0.18 -3.24 -9.36
N GLU A 124 0.53 -2.85 -10.58
CA GLU A 124 0.85 -1.48 -10.98
C GLU A 124 -0.26 -0.47 -10.65
N ASP A 125 -1.53 -0.87 -10.73
CA ASP A 125 -2.66 0.01 -10.42
C ASP A 125 -2.75 0.37 -8.93
N ILE A 126 -2.30 -0.51 -8.03
CA ILE A 126 -2.22 -0.20 -6.59
C ILE A 126 -1.14 0.85 -6.37
N ILE A 127 0.01 0.72 -7.03
CA ILE A 127 1.10 1.70 -6.96
C ILE A 127 0.61 3.06 -7.47
N ALA A 128 -0.01 3.11 -8.65
CA ALA A 128 -0.57 4.34 -9.21
C ALA A 128 -1.61 4.99 -8.27
N GLN A 129 -2.49 4.19 -7.65
CA GLN A 129 -3.48 4.68 -6.69
C GLN A 129 -2.83 5.27 -5.44
N LEU A 130 -1.76 4.65 -4.93
CA LEU A 130 -0.99 5.17 -3.79
C LEU A 130 -0.30 6.49 -4.13
N GLU A 131 0.30 6.62 -5.31
CA GLU A 131 0.92 7.86 -5.75
C GLU A 131 -0.10 9.00 -5.87
N THR A 132 -1.25 8.75 -6.50
CA THR A 132 -2.35 9.72 -6.57
C THR A 132 -2.82 10.12 -5.18
N ALA A 133 -2.98 9.15 -4.30
CA ALA A 133 -3.41 9.42 -2.94
C ALA A 133 -2.36 10.19 -2.14
N GLN A 134 -1.06 9.93 -2.35
CA GLN A 134 0.01 10.71 -1.73
C GLN A 134 0.00 12.17 -2.20
N LYS A 135 -0.21 12.43 -3.50
CA LYS A 135 -0.36 13.80 -4.02
C LYS A 135 -1.52 14.53 -3.33
N ILE A 136 -2.67 13.86 -3.17
CA ILE A 136 -3.81 14.40 -2.42
C ILE A 136 -3.39 14.70 -0.97
N ARG A 137 -2.71 13.77 -0.30
CA ARG A 137 -2.25 13.97 1.07
C ARG A 137 -1.31 15.16 1.19
N ASP A 138 -0.38 15.31 0.26
CA ASP A 138 0.58 16.40 0.27
C ASP A 138 -0.12 17.75 0.14
N ILE A 139 -1.07 17.88 -0.78
CA ILE A 139 -1.83 19.12 -0.97
C ILE A 139 -2.62 19.51 0.30
N PHE A 140 -3.19 18.53 1.00
CA PHE A 140 -4.13 18.78 2.10
C PHE A 140 -3.50 18.79 3.49
N PHE A 141 -2.42 18.03 3.68
CA PHE A 141 -1.84 17.74 5.00
C PHE A 141 -0.33 18.04 5.09
N SER A 142 0.41 18.26 3.99
CA SER A 142 1.86 18.55 4.08
C SER A 142 2.20 19.96 4.56
N ASN A 143 1.21 20.85 4.73
CA ASN A 143 1.44 22.21 5.20
C ASN A 143 0.64 22.51 6.47
N ARG A 144 1.37 22.58 7.59
CA ARG A 144 0.99 23.33 8.80
C ARG A 144 0.80 24.79 8.39
N THR A 145 -0.39 25.11 7.91
CA THR A 145 -0.71 26.45 7.46
C THR A 145 -1.63 27.10 8.47
N VAL A 146 -1.00 27.93 9.30
CA VAL A 146 -1.68 29.01 9.99
C VAL A 146 -2.24 29.92 8.90
N TRP A 147 -3.52 29.77 8.55
CA TRP A 147 -4.23 30.77 7.74
C TRP A 147 -5.49 31.19 8.47
N GLU A 148 -5.37 32.28 9.23
CA GLU A 148 -6.50 33.17 9.51
C GLU A 148 -6.91 33.80 8.19
N HIS A 149 -7.99 33.37 7.51
CA HIS A 149 -8.83 34.26 6.66
C HIS A 149 -10.20 33.64 6.28
N PRO A 150 -11.26 34.47 6.08
CA PRO A 150 -12.65 34.03 5.94
C PRO A 150 -13.15 34.14 4.49
N LEU A 151 -12.97 33.10 3.68
CA LEU A 151 -13.67 32.88 2.39
C LEU A 151 -13.93 31.37 2.22
N PRO A 152 -14.90 30.91 1.39
CA PRO A 152 -15.33 29.51 1.36
C PRO A 152 -14.26 28.60 0.75
N TRP A 153 -13.36 28.17 1.62
CA TRP A 153 -12.15 27.36 1.43
C TRP A 153 -12.37 26.05 0.66
N LYS A 154 -13.62 25.59 0.53
CA LYS A 154 -14.01 24.40 -0.25
C LYS A 154 -13.53 24.48 -1.71
N ARG A 155 -13.75 25.60 -2.42
CA ARG A 155 -13.48 25.68 -3.87
C ARG A 155 -11.99 25.57 -4.25
N TYR A 156 -11.09 26.13 -3.44
CA TYR A 156 -9.65 26.13 -3.72
C TYR A 156 -9.00 24.75 -3.50
N ARG A 157 -9.44 24.03 -2.47
CA ARG A 157 -8.97 22.68 -2.18
C ARG A 157 -9.44 21.65 -3.22
N PHE A 158 -10.66 21.80 -3.75
CA PHE A 158 -11.19 20.88 -4.75
C PHE A 158 -10.55 21.00 -6.14
N GLN A 159 -10.08 22.19 -6.54
CA GLN A 159 -9.26 22.32 -7.75
C GLN A 159 -7.96 21.52 -7.65
N ALA A 160 -7.36 21.49 -6.45
CA ALA A 160 -6.14 20.76 -6.21
C ALA A 160 -6.33 19.23 -6.24
N ILE A 161 -7.53 18.72 -5.89
CA ILE A 161 -7.86 17.30 -6.10
C ILE A 161 -8.01 16.99 -7.58
N ASN A 162 -8.69 17.84 -8.36
CA ASN A 162 -8.77 17.62 -9.81
C ASN A 162 -7.39 17.57 -10.47
N ALA A 163 -6.43 18.38 -10.04
CA ALA A 163 -5.05 18.35 -10.53
C ALA A 163 -4.21 17.14 -10.04
N ALA A 164 -4.64 16.46 -8.97
CA ALA A 164 -3.98 15.27 -8.45
C ALA A 164 -4.59 13.97 -9.01
N VAL A 165 -5.89 14.00 -9.36
CA VAL A 165 -6.67 12.85 -9.84
C VAL A 165 -6.72 12.78 -11.38
N TYR A 166 -6.70 13.91 -12.08
CA TYR A 166 -6.80 14.02 -13.54
C TYR A 166 -5.61 14.79 -14.13
#